data_AF-A0A7W0WXS6-F1
#
_entry.id   AF-A0A7W0WXS6-F1
#
_cell.length_a   1.000
_cell.length_b   1.000
_cell.length_c   1.000
_cell.angle_alpha   90.00
_cell.angle_beta   90.00
_cell.angle_gamma   90.00
#
_symmetry.space_group_name_H-M   'P 1'
#
loop_
_entity.id
_entity.type
_entity.pdbx_description
1 polymer ?
#
loop_
_entity_poly.entity_id
_entity_poly.type
_entity_poly.pdbx_seq_one_letter_code
_entity_poly.pdbx_strand_id
1 'polypeptide(L)' 'MAAQLKQDLGVETELVVGGSGEFTVWVDGKMVAEKTRGVFPEPAVVVTAVRGVQPVS' A
#
# COMPACT_ATOMS: atom_id res chain seq x y z
N MET A 1 -3.35 5.50 -5.43
CA MET A 1 -3.28 4.52 -4.33
C MET A 1 -3.60 5.13 -2.97
N ALA A 2 -2.82 6.10 -2.48
CA ALA A 2 -3.04 6.81 -1.21
C ALA A 2 -4.50 7.23 -0.97
N ALA A 3 -5.11 7.91 -1.94
CA ALA A 3 -6.51 8.34 -1.85
C ALA A 3 -7.50 7.17 -1.64
N GLN A 4 -7.28 6.04 -2.32
CA GLN A 4 -8.13 4.86 -2.18
C GLN A 4 -8.01 4.23 -0.79
N LEU A 5 -6.79 4.16 -0.25
CA LEU A 5 -6.56 3.62 1.10
C LEU A 5 -7.26 4.49 2.16
N LYS A 6 -7.20 5.82 2.00
CA LYS A 6 -7.95 6.74 2.87
C LYS A 6 -9.47 6.59 2.74
N GLN A 7 -9.98 6.43 1.53
CA GLN A 7 -11.42 6.26 1.28
C GLN A 7 -11.96 4.93 1.82
N ASP A 8 -11.24 3.83 1.60
CA ASP A 8 -11.74 2.48 1.91
C ASP A 8 -11.45 2.06 3.36
N LEU A 9 -10.32 2.51 3.92
CA LEU A 9 -9.84 2.07 5.25
C LEU A 9 -9.75 3.22 6.26
N GLY A 10 -9.92 4.47 5.85
CA GLY A 10 -9.80 5.63 6.74
C GLY A 10 -8.36 5.93 7.19
N VAL A 11 -7.37 5.35 6.52
CA VAL A 11 -5.96 5.42 6.97
C VAL A 11 -5.24 6.59 6.33
N GLU A 12 -4.44 7.29 7.13
CA GLU A 12 -3.52 8.29 6.62
C GLU A 12 -2.30 7.60 6.00
N THR A 13 -1.81 8.15 4.90
CA THR A 13 -0.69 7.57 4.14
C THR A 13 0.37 8.62 3.89
N GLU A 14 1.63 8.27 4.12
CA GLU A 14 2.78 9.09 3.78
C GLU A 14 3.40 8.62 2.45
N LEU A 15 3.76 9.57 1.58
CA LEU A 15 4.51 9.27 0.36
C LEU A 15 6.00 9.45 0.62
N VAL A 16 6.73 8.35 0.61
CA VAL A 16 8.19 8.32 0.77
C VAL A 16 8.83 8.14 -0.60
N VAL A 17 9.89 8.91 -0.88
CA VAL A 17 10.66 8.77 -2.13
C VAL A 17 11.50 7.49 -2.05
N GLY A 18 11.21 6.54 -2.94
CA GLY A 18 11.93 5.29 -3.10
C GLY A 18 13.00 5.33 -4.21
N GLY A 19 13.49 4.15 -4.59
CA GLY A 19 14.42 3.98 -5.71
C GLY A 19 13.81 4.27 -7.09
N SER A 20 14.65 4.20 -8.12
CA SER A 20 14.24 4.47 -9.51
C SER A 20 13.15 3.51 -9.98
N GLY A 21 11.95 4.03 -10.25
CA GLY A 21 10.81 3.27 -10.74
C GLY A 21 10.14 2.38 -9.68
N GLU A 22 10.50 2.58 -8.41
CA GLU A 22 9.99 1.84 -7.25
C GLU A 22 8.53 2.18 -6.98
N PHE A 23 7.79 1.15 -6.59
CA PHE A 23 6.50 1.31 -5.96
C PHE A 23 6.37 0.18 -4.94
N THR A 24 6.34 0.55 -3.67
CA THR A 24 6.16 -0.36 -2.55
C THR A 24 5.19 0.26 -1.57
N VAL A 25 4.37 -0.58 -0.95
CA VAL A 25 3.45 -0.19 0.12
C VAL A 25 3.90 -0.89 1.38
N TRP A 26 4.10 -0.10 2.43
CA TRP A 26 4.58 -0.56 3.74
C TRP A 26 3.53 -0.26 4.81
N VAL A 27 3.36 -1.17 5.76
CA VAL A 27 2.54 -1.01 6.96
C VAL A 27 3.38 -1.49 8.14
N ASP A 28 3.64 -0.61 9.12
CA ASP A 28 4.43 -0.92 10.32
C ASP A 28 5.77 -1.63 10.03
N GLY A 29 6.49 -1.15 9.01
CA GLY A 29 7.79 -1.72 8.59
C GLY A 29 7.69 -3.04 7.82
N LYS A 30 6.48 -3.54 7.53
CA LYS A 30 6.24 -4.71 6.68
C LYS A 30 5.79 -4.29 5.29
N MET A 31 6.48 -4.76 4.26
CA MET A 31 6.05 -4.59 2.87
C MET A 31 4.82 -5.47 2.60
N VAL A 32 3.74 -4.86 2.12
CA VAL A 32 2.46 -5.55 1.86
C VAL A 32 2.09 -5.60 0.38
N ALA A 33 2.66 -4.72 -0.44
CA ALA A 33 2.52 -4.75 -1.89
C ALA A 33 3.72 -4.10 -2.57
N GLU A 34 4.05 -4.57 -3.78
CA GLU A 34 5.10 -4.00 -4.62
C GLU A 34 4.71 -4.03 -6.09
N LYS A 35 5.42 -3.24 -6.91
CA LYS A 35 5.35 -3.31 -8.37
C LYS A 35 6.31 -4.38 -8.89
N THR A 36 5.76 -5.35 -9.60
CA THR A 36 6.53 -6.47 -10.14
C THR A 36 6.70 -6.33 -11.64
N ARG A 37 7.94 -6.38 -12.15
CA ARG A 37 8.28 -6.32 -13.58
C ARG A 37 7.61 -5.16 -14.34
N GLY A 38 7.53 -3.97 -13.72
CA GLY A 38 6.91 -2.81 -14.37
C GLY A 38 5.40 -2.69 -14.15
N VAL A 39 4.73 -3.71 -13.60
CA VAL A 39 3.29 -3.76 -13.44
C VAL A 39 2.90 -3.43 -12.01
N PHE A 40 1.99 -2.45 -11.86
CA PHE A 40 1.45 -2.09 -10.57
C PHE A 40 0.43 -3.13 -10.09
N PRO A 41 0.36 -3.39 -8.78
CA PRO A 41 -0.68 -4.25 -8.23
C PRO A 41 -2.06 -3.58 -8.38
N GLU A 42 -3.09 -4.42 -8.52
CA GLU A 42 -4.47 -3.95 -8.54
C GLU A 42 -4.83 -3.26 -7.21
N PRO A 43 -5.57 -2.12 -7.24
CA PRO A 43 -5.93 -1.38 -6.03
C PRO A 43 -6.60 -2.25 -4.95
N ALA A 44 -7.51 -3.14 -5.37
CA ALA A 44 -8.22 -4.04 -4.45
C ALA A 44 -7.29 -5.01 -3.71
N VAL A 45 -6.21 -5.45 -4.36
CA VAL A 45 -5.19 -6.32 -3.76
C VAL A 45 -4.43 -5.55 -2.68
N VAL A 46 -4.05 -4.31 -2.97
CA VAL A 46 -3.35 -3.44 -2.00
C VAL A 46 -4.24 -3.15 -0.79
N VAL A 47 -5.50 -2.76 -1.00
CA VAL A 47 -6.46 -2.50 0.09
C VAL A 47 -6.65 -3.74 0.97
N THR A 48 -6.80 -4.92 0.36
CA THR A 48 -6.95 -6.18 1.09
C THR A 48 -5.70 -6.51 1.91
N ALA A 49 -4.50 -6.31 1.34
CA ALA A 49 -3.24 -6.57 2.02
C ALA A 49 -3.03 -5.62 3.23
N VAL A 50 -3.33 -4.33 3.07
CA VAL A 50 -3.27 -3.34 4.16
C VAL A 50 -4.25 -3.71 5.27
N ARG A 51 -5.51 -4.04 4.93
CA ARG A 51 -6.52 -4.46 5.91
C ARG A 51 -6.13 -5.72 6.69
N GLY A 52 -5.45 -6.67 6.04
CA GLY A 52 -5.00 -7.90 6.69
C GLY A 52 -3.84 -7.71 7.68
N VAL A 53 -3.14 -6.57 7.64
CA VAL A 53 -2.02 -6.25 8.54
C VAL A 53 -2.43 -5.28 9.64
N GLN A 54 -3.45 -4.44 9.40
CA GLN A 54 -3.94 -3.55 10.44
C GLN A 54 -4.62 -4.33 11.58
N PRO A 55 -4.31 -3.99 12.85
CA PRO A 55 -5.07 -4.51 13.98
C PRO A 55 -6.53 -4.07 13.83
N VAL A 56 -7.47 -5.02 13.92
CA VAL A 56 -8.87 -4.67 14.13
C VAL A 56 -8.97 -3.91 15.46
N SER A 57 -9.27 -2.61 15.37
CA SER A 57 -9.52 -1.76 16.54
C SER A 57 -10.84 -2.13 17.20
#